data_AF-A0A645CQY3-F1
#
_entry.id   AF-A0A645CQY3-F1
#
_cell.length_a   1.000
_cell.length_b   1.000
_cell.length_c   1.000
_cell.angle_alpha   90.00
_cell.angle_beta   90.00
_cell.angle_gamma   90.00
#
_symmetry.space_group_name_H-M   'P 1'
#
loop_
_entity.id
_entity.type
_entity.pdbx_description
1 polymer ?
#
loop_
_entity_poly.entity_id
_entity_poly.type
_entity_poly.pdbx_seq_one_letter_code
_entity_poly.pdbx_strand_id
1 'polypeptide(L)'
;MTTDVLRVIDPELSRQTESPAEIYALLRERIARYTMGDSTSGSVGTARRLLEGLLYCADLCRRMPPNDLATDAPLSARVKAGSEIAKRLEKRAKLLLYEATRLQPPIRNRSFQDTLHALPSFFRGYDADFFAQEIPCSFDYPLCHPVSDALLGVEYMLDYLRRWLVESRFLRAFSEDSLRTLYERYYIDSMDLLVNLFLPVAEMATLCALAGAPIGRLALAPAEYASVGQLLLQMDEQAAQRYILAASDRAVAQLGLDGEPVLEEMRQTARDLLFRLRAGFDSSRLIVFS
;
A
#
# COMPACT_ATOMS: atom_id res chain seq x y z
N MET A 1 37.07 16.36 -12.37
CA MET A 1 36.25 16.87 -11.26
C MET A 1 35.45 15.69 -10.72
N THR A 2 35.61 15.43 -9.43
CA THR A 2 35.91 14.12 -8.83
C THR A 2 34.72 13.46 -8.14
N THR A 3 34.91 12.19 -7.79
CA THR A 3 34.15 11.30 -6.89
C THR A 3 33.53 11.99 -5.65
N ASP A 4 34.04 13.15 -5.24
CA ASP A 4 33.55 13.94 -4.10
C ASP A 4 32.13 14.49 -4.25
N VAL A 5 31.68 14.84 -5.46
CA VAL A 5 30.30 15.37 -5.64
C VAL A 5 29.25 14.27 -5.47
N LEU A 6 29.56 13.00 -5.80
CA LEU A 6 28.64 11.87 -5.57
C LEU A 6 28.44 11.59 -4.08
N ARG A 7 29.49 11.71 -3.27
CA ARG A 7 29.42 11.53 -1.81
C ARG A 7 28.59 12.61 -1.13
N VAL A 8 28.54 13.81 -1.69
CA VAL A 8 27.74 14.92 -1.17
C VAL A 8 26.26 14.78 -1.56
N ILE A 9 25.96 14.12 -2.67
CA ILE A 9 24.58 13.98 -3.18
C ILE A 9 23.86 12.75 -2.58
N ASP A 10 24.55 11.62 -2.38
CA ASP A 10 24.00 10.46 -1.68
C ASP A 10 25.12 9.49 -1.20
N PRO A 11 25.32 9.31 0.12
CA PRO A 11 26.31 8.37 0.67
C PRO A 11 26.08 6.90 0.29
N GLU A 12 24.85 6.50 -0.08
CA GLU A 12 24.50 5.12 -0.42
C GLU A 12 24.88 4.71 -1.85
N LEU A 13 25.30 5.66 -2.71
CA LEU A 13 25.83 5.41 -4.06
C LEU A 13 27.02 4.43 -4.09
N SER A 14 27.72 4.26 -2.96
CA SER A 14 28.86 3.34 -2.82
C SER A 14 28.48 1.85 -2.92
N ARG A 15 27.18 1.51 -2.90
CA ARG A 15 26.67 0.13 -3.09
C ARG A 15 26.26 -0.18 -4.53
N GLN A 16 26.39 0.77 -5.46
CA GLN A 16 25.93 0.59 -6.84
C GLN A 16 26.99 -0.08 -7.73
N THR A 17 26.54 -0.96 -8.62
CA THR A 17 27.37 -1.71 -9.59
C THR A 17 27.79 -0.85 -10.80
N GLU A 18 27.35 0.40 -10.86
CA GLU A 18 27.46 1.28 -12.03
C GLU A 18 28.70 2.16 -12.01
N SER A 19 29.26 2.43 -13.19
CA SER A 19 30.37 3.37 -13.34
C SER A 19 29.92 4.80 -13.04
N PRO A 20 30.56 5.50 -12.07
CA PRO A 20 30.28 6.91 -11.79
C PRO A 20 30.29 7.81 -13.04
N ALA A 21 31.21 7.57 -13.97
CA ALA A 21 31.35 8.37 -15.19
C ALA A 21 30.15 8.22 -16.13
N GLU A 22 29.58 7.02 -16.23
CA GLU A 22 28.41 6.75 -17.06
C GLU A 22 27.15 7.41 -16.49
N ILE A 23 26.96 7.33 -15.17
CA ILE A 23 25.86 8.01 -14.47
C ILE A 23 25.91 9.51 -14.75
N TYR A 24 27.08 10.13 -14.60
CA TYR A 24 27.25 11.57 -14.85
C TYR A 24 26.98 11.98 -16.29
N ALA A 25 27.46 11.19 -17.25
CA ALA A 25 27.24 11.45 -18.67
C ALA A 25 25.73 11.46 -18.99
N LEU A 26 24.99 10.47 -18.49
CA LEU A 26 23.54 10.36 -18.70
C LEU A 26 22.76 11.42 -17.93
N LEU A 27 23.17 11.75 -16.70
CA LEU A 27 22.53 12.83 -15.94
C LEU A 27 22.66 14.16 -16.69
N ARG A 28 23.84 14.48 -17.22
CA ARG A 28 24.05 15.70 -18.03
C ARG A 28 23.15 15.73 -19.26
N GLU A 29 23.03 14.61 -19.97
CA GLU A 29 22.11 14.49 -21.11
C GLU A 29 20.66 14.71 -20.68
N ARG A 30 20.23 14.13 -19.54
CA ARG A 30 18.87 14.25 -19.04
C ARG A 30 18.55 15.68 -18.59
N ILE A 31 19.49 16.37 -17.94
CA ILE A 31 19.37 17.79 -17.59
C ILE A 31 19.20 18.62 -18.86
N ALA A 32 20.05 18.43 -19.87
CA ALA A 32 19.96 19.17 -21.13
C ALA A 32 18.61 18.95 -21.84
N ARG A 33 18.10 17.71 -21.84
CA ARG A 33 16.77 17.39 -22.39
C ARG A 33 15.64 18.04 -21.58
N TYR A 34 15.74 18.02 -20.25
CA TYR A 34 14.72 18.58 -19.36
C TYR A 34 14.64 20.10 -19.46
N THR A 35 15.78 20.80 -19.51
CA THR A 35 15.81 22.27 -19.61
C THR A 35 15.68 22.80 -21.04
N MET A 36 15.47 21.93 -22.04
CA MET A 36 15.48 22.29 -23.47
C MET A 36 16.74 23.05 -23.90
N GLY A 37 17.87 22.84 -23.21
CA GLY A 37 19.12 23.56 -23.46
C GLY A 37 19.23 24.94 -22.81
N ASP A 38 18.18 25.45 -22.16
CA ASP A 38 18.28 26.71 -21.41
C ASP A 38 19.06 26.48 -20.12
N SER A 39 20.17 27.21 -20.00
CA SER A 39 21.19 27.03 -18.94
C SER A 39 20.80 27.66 -17.61
N THR A 40 19.61 28.25 -17.52
CA THR A 40 19.10 28.92 -16.33
C THR A 40 18.12 28.01 -15.60
N SER A 41 18.55 27.50 -14.44
CA SER A 41 17.74 26.93 -13.36
C SER A 41 17.35 25.44 -13.39
N GLY A 42 18.29 24.56 -13.72
CA GLY A 42 18.34 23.28 -13.01
C GLY A 42 18.84 23.52 -11.60
N SER A 43 17.98 23.77 -10.61
CA SER A 43 18.42 23.85 -9.22
C SER A 43 19.17 22.55 -8.86
N VAL A 44 20.11 22.59 -7.89
CA VAL A 44 20.76 21.36 -7.39
C VAL A 44 19.70 20.31 -7.01
N GLY A 45 18.55 20.74 -6.50
CA GLY A 45 17.39 19.88 -6.23
C GLY A 45 16.82 19.21 -7.48
N THR A 46 16.67 19.93 -8.60
CA THR A 46 16.21 19.36 -9.87
C THR A 46 17.19 18.32 -10.42
N ALA A 47 18.50 18.61 -10.38
CA ALA A 47 19.52 17.66 -10.82
C ALA A 47 19.50 16.38 -9.97
N ARG A 48 19.33 16.51 -8.65
CA ARG A 48 19.18 15.37 -7.73
C ARG A 48 17.95 14.52 -8.07
N ARG A 49 16.78 15.14 -8.26
CA ARG A 49 15.54 14.44 -8.64
C ARG A 49 15.67 13.68 -9.96
N LEU A 50 16.33 14.29 -10.96
CA LEU A 50 16.59 13.63 -12.26
C LEU A 50 17.56 12.43 -12.12
N LEU A 51 18.54 12.53 -11.22
CA LEU A 51 19.46 11.44 -10.89
C LEU A 51 18.71 10.29 -10.20
N GLU A 52 17.91 10.59 -9.18
CA GLU A 52 17.09 9.58 -8.48
C GLU A 52 16.17 8.84 -9.47
N GLY A 53 15.53 9.55 -10.41
CA GLY A 53 14.71 8.92 -11.44
C GLY A 53 15.51 8.09 -12.45
N LEU A 54 16.79 8.39 -12.66
CA LEU A 54 17.66 7.59 -13.53
C LEU A 54 17.98 6.26 -12.85
N LEU A 55 18.41 6.35 -11.58
CA LEU A 55 18.77 5.20 -10.77
C LEU A 55 17.56 4.30 -10.53
N TYR A 56 16.38 4.87 -10.28
CA TYR A 56 15.14 4.13 -10.16
C TYR A 56 14.83 3.30 -11.43
N CYS A 57 14.94 3.90 -12.62
CA CYS A 57 14.74 3.17 -13.87
C CYS A 57 15.80 2.08 -14.08
N ALA A 58 17.07 2.35 -13.78
CA ALA A 58 18.13 1.36 -13.86
C ALA A 58 17.85 0.15 -12.94
N ASP A 59 17.39 0.41 -11.72
CA ASP A 59 17.02 -0.62 -10.75
C ASP A 59 15.78 -1.42 -11.17
N LEU A 60 14.75 -0.76 -11.71
CA LEU A 60 13.59 -1.43 -12.32
C LEU A 60 14.02 -2.41 -13.41
N CYS A 61 14.91 -1.99 -14.31
CA CYS A 61 15.44 -2.86 -15.36
C CYS A 61 16.26 -4.01 -14.78
N ARG A 62 17.04 -3.78 -13.73
CA ARG A 62 17.82 -4.83 -13.07
C ARG A 62 16.92 -5.89 -12.41
N ARG A 63 15.82 -5.48 -11.78
CA ARG A 63 14.85 -6.37 -11.13
C ARG A 63 13.92 -7.06 -12.13
N MET A 64 13.62 -6.40 -13.24
CA MET A 64 12.67 -6.87 -14.26
C MET A 64 13.26 -6.76 -15.67
N PRO A 65 14.38 -7.44 -15.97
CA PRO A 65 15.06 -7.30 -17.25
C PRO A 65 14.16 -7.75 -18.42
N PRO A 66 14.05 -6.95 -19.49
CA PRO A 66 13.43 -7.42 -20.73
C PRO A 66 14.20 -8.60 -21.33
N ASN A 67 13.48 -9.57 -21.91
CA ASN A 67 14.10 -10.77 -22.50
C ASN A 67 15.05 -10.49 -23.66
N ASP A 68 14.86 -9.36 -24.36
CA ASP A 68 15.62 -8.92 -25.52
C ASP A 68 16.80 -7.99 -25.16
N LEU A 69 16.98 -7.66 -23.88
CA LEU A 69 18.06 -6.81 -23.43
C LEU A 69 19.31 -7.65 -23.12
N ALA A 70 20.42 -7.32 -23.77
CA ALA A 70 21.70 -7.98 -23.52
C ALA A 70 22.15 -7.83 -22.06
N THR A 71 22.79 -8.86 -21.51
CA THR A 71 23.25 -8.87 -20.11
C THR A 71 24.29 -7.78 -19.82
N ASP A 72 25.10 -7.44 -20.83
CA ASP A 72 26.12 -6.39 -20.79
C ASP A 72 25.63 -5.05 -21.37
N ALA A 73 24.32 -4.85 -21.48
CA ALA A 73 23.76 -3.63 -22.05
C ALA A 73 24.22 -2.38 -21.29
N PRO A 74 24.57 -1.30 -22.03
CA PRO A 74 25.03 -0.05 -21.42
C PRO A 74 23.95 0.54 -20.52
N LEU A 75 24.36 1.31 -19.51
CA LEU A 75 23.45 1.93 -18.54
C LEU A 75 22.33 2.74 -19.23
N SER A 76 22.63 3.41 -20.35
CA SER A 76 21.63 4.15 -21.13
C SER A 76 20.48 3.27 -21.65
N ALA A 77 20.79 2.08 -22.15
CA ALA A 77 19.81 1.12 -22.63
C ALA A 77 18.99 0.54 -21.46
N ARG A 78 19.63 0.25 -20.33
CA ARG A 78 18.94 -0.23 -19.11
C ARG A 78 18.02 0.82 -18.50
N VAL A 79 18.44 2.08 -18.43
CA VAL A 79 17.59 3.20 -17.98
C VAL A 79 16.39 3.36 -18.90
N LYS A 80 16.59 3.30 -20.22
CA LYS A 80 15.49 3.36 -21.20
C LYS A 80 14.52 2.19 -21.02
N ALA A 81 15.02 0.96 -20.90
CA ALA A 81 14.20 -0.22 -20.63
C ALA A 81 13.42 -0.08 -19.30
N GLY A 82 14.07 0.44 -18.26
CA GLY A 82 13.47 0.80 -16.98
C GLY A 82 12.29 1.76 -17.09
N SER A 83 12.45 2.82 -17.88
CA SER A 83 11.34 3.76 -18.14
C SER A 83 10.17 3.08 -18.86
N GLU A 84 10.44 2.22 -19.84
CA GLU A 84 9.39 1.45 -20.51
C GLU A 84 8.71 0.41 -19.59
N ILE A 85 9.42 -0.12 -18.59
CA ILE A 85 8.81 -0.91 -17.50
C ILE A 85 7.88 -0.01 -16.69
N ALA A 86 8.34 1.16 -16.24
CA ALA A 86 7.54 2.11 -15.47
C ALA A 86 6.25 2.51 -16.21
N LYS A 87 6.32 2.83 -17.51
CA LYS A 87 5.14 3.14 -18.35
C LYS A 87 4.16 1.97 -18.45
N ARG A 88 4.64 0.73 -18.50
CA ARG A 88 3.77 -0.47 -18.48
C ARG A 88 3.09 -0.65 -17.13
N LEU A 89 3.82 -0.46 -16.04
CA LEU A 89 3.26 -0.48 -14.68
C LEU A 89 2.22 0.63 -14.50
N GLU A 90 2.45 1.81 -15.09
CA GLU A 90 1.55 2.95 -15.02
C GLU A 90 0.21 2.64 -15.71
N LYS A 91 0.27 2.05 -16.91
CA LYS A 91 -0.93 1.55 -17.60
C LYS A 91 -1.69 0.54 -16.74
N ARG A 92 -0.99 -0.37 -16.06
CA ARG A 92 -1.63 -1.34 -15.15
C ARG A 92 -2.27 -0.65 -13.95
N ALA A 93 -1.59 0.32 -13.34
CA ALA A 93 -2.14 1.08 -12.22
C ALA A 93 -3.38 1.89 -12.64
N LYS A 94 -3.39 2.49 -13.85
CA LYS A 94 -4.59 3.15 -14.42
C LYS A 94 -5.79 2.21 -14.51
N LEU A 95 -5.58 0.94 -14.91
CA LEU A 95 -6.65 -0.06 -14.94
C LEU A 95 -7.18 -0.37 -13.53
N LEU A 96 -6.30 -0.48 -12.53
CA LEU A 96 -6.72 -0.69 -11.14
C LEU A 96 -7.50 0.52 -10.59
N LEU A 97 -7.12 1.75 -10.95
CA LEU A 97 -7.89 2.94 -10.57
C LEU A 97 -9.30 2.89 -11.18
N TYR A 98 -9.42 2.47 -12.45
CA TYR A 98 -10.73 2.28 -13.07
C TYR A 98 -11.57 1.23 -12.32
N GLU A 99 -10.97 0.11 -11.91
CA GLU A 99 -11.66 -0.85 -11.05
C GLU A 99 -12.07 -0.24 -9.70
N ALA A 100 -11.19 0.53 -9.06
CA ALA A 100 -11.44 1.14 -7.75
C ALA A 100 -12.64 2.09 -7.78
N THR A 101 -12.82 2.84 -8.88
CA THR A 101 -13.99 3.72 -9.03
C THR A 101 -15.32 2.97 -9.11
N ARG A 102 -15.31 1.73 -9.60
CA ARG A 102 -16.51 0.87 -9.71
C ARG A 102 -16.76 0.05 -8.45
N LEU A 103 -15.71 -0.24 -7.70
CA LEU A 103 -15.73 -1.11 -6.54
C LEU A 103 -15.73 -0.29 -5.24
N GLN A 104 -16.69 0.61 -5.08
CA GLN A 104 -16.81 1.39 -3.85
C GLN A 104 -17.58 0.59 -2.79
N PRO A 105 -17.24 0.73 -1.49
CA PRO A 105 -18.02 0.12 -0.41
C PRO A 105 -19.46 0.67 -0.42
N PRO A 106 -20.45 -0.08 0.10
CA PRO A 106 -21.85 0.35 0.13
C PRO A 106 -22.11 1.38 1.24
N ILE A 107 -21.10 2.16 1.63
CA ILE A 107 -21.20 3.23 2.61
C ILE A 107 -20.42 4.45 2.11
N ARG A 108 -20.84 5.64 2.53
CA ARG A 108 -20.14 6.89 2.23
C ARG A 108 -19.14 7.22 3.34
N ASN A 109 -17.91 7.54 2.94
CA ASN A 109 -16.90 8.14 3.80
C ASN A 109 -16.18 9.22 2.99
N ARG A 110 -16.03 10.41 3.58
CA ARG A 110 -15.46 11.56 2.87
C ARG A 110 -14.01 11.35 2.48
N SER A 111 -13.16 10.90 3.41
CA SER A 111 -11.73 10.64 3.17
C SER A 111 -11.50 9.65 2.03
N PHE A 112 -12.32 8.59 1.96
CA PHE A 112 -12.32 7.62 0.87
C PHE A 112 -12.68 8.28 -0.47
N GLN A 113 -13.75 9.07 -0.53
CA GLN A 113 -14.20 9.74 -1.75
C GLN A 113 -13.21 10.81 -2.23
N ASP A 114 -12.73 11.64 -1.32
CA ASP A 114 -11.75 12.70 -1.61
C ASP A 114 -10.46 12.10 -2.15
N THR A 115 -10.00 10.99 -1.56
CA THR A 115 -8.84 10.24 -2.07
C THR A 115 -9.10 9.67 -3.46
N LEU A 116 -10.26 9.02 -3.69
CA LEU A 116 -10.60 8.48 -5.00
C LEU A 116 -10.63 9.57 -6.09
N HIS A 117 -11.06 10.78 -5.76
CA HIS A 117 -11.03 11.94 -6.67
C HIS A 117 -9.62 12.54 -6.84
N ALA A 118 -8.74 12.40 -5.85
CA ALA A 118 -7.36 12.88 -5.90
C ALA A 118 -6.44 11.96 -6.71
N LEU A 119 -6.62 10.63 -6.65
CA LEU A 119 -5.76 9.64 -7.32
C LEU A 119 -5.51 9.89 -8.83
N PRO A 120 -6.49 10.36 -9.64
CA PRO A 120 -6.24 10.77 -11.03
C PRO A 120 -5.12 11.80 -11.23
N SER A 121 -4.78 12.61 -10.21
CA SER A 121 -3.70 13.60 -10.30
C SER A 121 -2.32 12.97 -10.46
N PHE A 122 -2.07 11.81 -9.82
CA PHE A 122 -0.85 11.04 -10.00
C PHE A 122 -0.59 10.81 -11.50
N PHE A 123 -1.58 10.29 -12.20
CA PHE A 123 -1.46 9.93 -13.61
C PHE A 123 -1.36 11.11 -14.58
N ARG A 124 -1.72 12.33 -14.13
CA ARG A 124 -1.52 13.56 -14.90
C ARG A 124 -0.10 14.13 -14.70
N GLY A 125 0.47 13.96 -13.51
CA GLY A 125 1.79 14.48 -13.16
C GLY A 125 2.94 13.47 -13.30
N TYR A 126 2.65 12.18 -13.42
CA TYR A 126 3.67 11.13 -13.41
C TYR A 126 4.48 11.15 -14.71
N ASP A 127 5.80 11.24 -14.57
CA ASP A 127 6.75 11.29 -15.67
C ASP A 127 7.77 10.17 -15.55
N ALA A 128 7.50 9.06 -16.24
CA ALA A 128 8.39 7.90 -16.28
C ALA A 128 9.74 8.18 -17.01
N ASP A 129 9.84 9.26 -17.79
CA ASP A 129 11.02 9.61 -18.58
C ASP A 129 11.97 10.57 -17.85
N PHE A 130 11.51 11.27 -16.81
CA PHE A 130 12.34 12.21 -16.04
C PHE A 130 12.29 12.00 -14.52
N PHE A 131 11.10 11.77 -13.97
CA PHE A 131 10.84 11.74 -12.53
C PHE A 131 10.13 10.44 -12.11
N ALA A 132 10.61 9.31 -12.63
CA ALA A 132 9.94 8.01 -12.53
C ALA A 132 9.74 7.49 -11.10
N GLN A 133 10.54 7.98 -10.16
CA GLN A 133 10.47 7.66 -8.73
C GLN A 133 9.46 8.52 -7.95
N GLU A 134 8.96 9.62 -8.55
CA GLU A 134 8.12 10.57 -7.84
C GLU A 134 6.66 10.14 -7.79
N ILE A 135 5.98 10.56 -6.72
CA ILE A 135 4.55 10.39 -6.50
C ILE A 135 3.93 11.79 -6.52
N PRO A 136 3.54 12.32 -7.71
CA PRO A 136 3.09 13.71 -7.86
C PRO A 136 1.61 13.86 -7.47
N CYS A 137 1.23 13.35 -6.32
CA CYS A 137 -0.10 13.51 -5.74
C CYS A 137 -0.03 13.47 -4.22
N SER A 138 -1.07 14.02 -3.58
CA SER A 138 -1.30 13.92 -2.15
C SER A 138 -2.71 13.39 -1.95
N PHE A 139 -2.85 12.42 -1.06
CA PHE A 139 -4.13 11.86 -0.64
C PHE A 139 -3.99 11.30 0.77
N ASP A 140 -5.10 11.26 1.51
CA ASP A 140 -5.04 11.08 2.96
C ASP A 140 -5.70 9.78 3.45
N TYR A 141 -6.40 9.02 2.60
CA TYR A 141 -7.06 7.78 3.05
C TYR A 141 -6.04 6.72 3.49
N PRO A 142 -6.08 6.30 4.77
CA PRO A 142 -5.17 5.30 5.29
C PRO A 142 -5.63 3.89 4.89
N LEU A 143 -4.75 3.11 4.29
CA LEU A 143 -4.95 1.66 4.14
C LEU A 143 -4.76 0.97 5.49
N CYS A 144 -5.37 -0.21 5.66
CA CYS A 144 -5.28 -1.01 6.88
C CYS A 144 -3.82 -1.37 7.17
N HIS A 145 -3.10 -1.77 6.13
CA HIS A 145 -1.65 -1.95 6.17
C HIS A 145 -1.03 -1.00 5.15
N PRO A 146 -0.15 -0.09 5.57
CA PRO A 146 0.42 0.92 4.69
C PRO A 146 1.29 0.27 3.61
N VAL A 147 1.39 0.97 2.47
CA VAL A 147 2.38 0.65 1.44
C VAL A 147 3.77 0.83 2.03
N SER A 148 4.72 -0.02 1.64
CA SER A 148 6.11 0.11 2.10
C SER A 148 6.72 1.44 1.64
N ASP A 149 7.37 2.15 2.56
CA ASP A 149 8.12 3.38 2.28
C ASP A 149 9.31 3.17 1.31
N ALA A 150 9.69 1.93 1.04
CA ALA A 150 10.71 1.57 0.06
C ALA A 150 10.19 1.61 -1.39
N LEU A 151 8.87 1.60 -1.61
CA LEU A 151 8.29 1.69 -2.94
C LEU A 151 8.19 3.13 -3.39
N LEU A 152 8.58 3.38 -4.63
CA LEU A 152 8.61 4.70 -5.24
C LEU A 152 7.73 4.73 -6.50
N GLY A 153 7.37 5.94 -6.91
CA GLY A 153 6.64 6.23 -8.14
C GLY A 153 5.47 5.28 -8.42
N VAL A 154 5.52 4.63 -9.57
CA VAL A 154 4.43 3.76 -10.03
C VAL A 154 4.32 2.44 -9.26
N GLU A 155 5.41 1.95 -8.67
CA GLU A 155 5.36 0.74 -7.84
C GLU A 155 4.54 0.98 -6.57
N TYR A 156 4.73 2.15 -5.94
CA TYR A 156 3.92 2.59 -4.81
C TYR A 156 2.43 2.66 -5.19
N MET A 157 2.11 3.37 -6.29
CA MET A 157 0.73 3.53 -6.74
C MET A 157 0.06 2.19 -7.07
N LEU A 158 0.81 1.27 -7.68
CA LEU A 158 0.32 -0.05 -8.02
C LEU A 158 0.03 -0.88 -6.77
N ASP A 159 0.89 -0.84 -5.75
CA ASP A 159 0.66 -1.53 -4.47
C ASP A 159 -0.52 -0.92 -3.71
N TYR A 160 -0.58 0.42 -3.65
CA TYR A 160 -1.67 1.16 -3.04
C TYR A 160 -3.03 0.75 -3.61
N LEU A 161 -3.18 0.78 -4.94
CA LEU A 161 -4.43 0.42 -5.61
C LEU A 161 -4.78 -1.07 -5.47
N ARG A 162 -3.79 -1.97 -5.39
CA ARG A 162 -4.05 -3.40 -5.13
C ARG A 162 -4.66 -3.60 -3.74
N ARG A 163 -4.05 -3.01 -2.71
CA ARG A 163 -4.55 -3.08 -1.32
C ARG A 163 -5.92 -2.42 -1.20
N TRP A 164 -6.09 -1.23 -1.78
CA TRP A 164 -7.39 -0.56 -1.87
C TRP A 164 -8.49 -1.46 -2.43
N LEU A 165 -8.20 -2.16 -3.53
CA LEU A 165 -9.15 -3.07 -4.16
C LEU A 165 -9.43 -4.30 -3.30
N VAL A 166 -8.45 -4.84 -2.57
CA VAL A 166 -8.66 -5.93 -1.62
C VAL A 166 -9.63 -5.49 -0.51
N GLU A 167 -9.33 -4.36 0.13
CA GLU A 167 -10.18 -3.77 1.18
C GLU A 167 -11.60 -3.52 0.67
N SER A 168 -11.72 -2.91 -0.50
CA SER A 168 -13.00 -2.59 -1.12
C SER A 168 -13.82 -3.83 -1.49
N ARG A 169 -13.18 -4.91 -1.98
CA ARG A 169 -13.86 -6.18 -2.28
C ARG A 169 -14.44 -6.78 -1.01
N PHE A 170 -13.66 -6.76 0.07
CA PHE A 170 -14.09 -7.28 1.36
C PHE A 170 -15.28 -6.50 1.93
N LEU A 171 -15.21 -5.16 1.92
CA LEU A 171 -16.31 -4.31 2.40
C LEU A 171 -17.62 -4.54 1.64
N ARG A 172 -17.56 -4.81 0.34
CA ARG A 172 -18.75 -5.10 -0.49
C ARG A 172 -19.40 -6.46 -0.21
N ALA A 173 -18.78 -7.33 0.58
CA ALA A 173 -19.38 -8.58 1.02
C ALA A 173 -20.43 -8.39 2.14
N PHE A 174 -20.55 -7.18 2.68
CA PHE A 174 -21.45 -6.84 3.78
C PHE A 174 -22.57 -5.89 3.32
N SER A 175 -23.71 -5.94 4.02
CA SER A 175 -24.80 -4.99 3.82
C SER A 175 -24.43 -3.61 4.38
N GLU A 176 -25.04 -2.58 3.80
CA GLU A 176 -24.92 -1.20 4.31
C GLU A 176 -25.34 -1.09 5.78
N ASP A 177 -26.41 -1.79 6.19
CA ASP A 177 -26.92 -1.75 7.57
C ASP A 177 -25.95 -2.34 8.59
N SER A 178 -25.31 -3.46 8.26
CA SER A 178 -24.30 -4.09 9.14
C SER A 178 -23.07 -3.21 9.27
N LEU A 179 -22.60 -2.62 8.16
CA LEU A 179 -21.48 -1.69 8.17
C LEU A 179 -21.80 -0.43 8.99
N ARG A 180 -22.96 0.19 8.74
CA ARG A 180 -23.42 1.38 9.47
C ARG A 180 -23.48 1.14 10.97
N THR A 181 -24.11 0.04 11.38
CA THR A 181 -24.23 -0.36 12.79
C THR A 181 -22.87 -0.54 13.45
N LEU A 182 -21.91 -1.15 12.73
CA LEU A 182 -20.54 -1.29 13.22
C LEU A 182 -19.86 0.08 13.38
N TYR A 183 -19.89 0.92 12.35
CA TYR A 183 -19.20 2.21 12.38
C TYR A 183 -19.82 3.18 13.39
N GLU A 184 -21.13 3.17 13.63
CA GLU A 184 -21.75 3.96 14.70
C GLU A 184 -21.21 3.61 16.10
N ARG A 185 -20.73 2.37 16.28
CA ARG A 185 -20.09 1.93 17.53
C ARG A 185 -18.61 2.31 17.60
N TYR A 186 -17.89 2.23 16.48
CA TYR A 186 -16.43 2.45 16.43
C TYR A 186 -16.04 3.91 16.23
N TYR A 187 -16.87 4.67 15.53
CA TYR A 187 -16.58 6.03 15.09
C TYR A 187 -17.79 6.90 15.41
N ILE A 188 -17.83 7.43 16.64
CA ILE A 188 -18.74 8.51 17.00
C ILE A 188 -18.42 9.67 16.02
N ASP A 189 -19.39 10.08 15.19
CA ASP A 189 -19.27 11.08 14.13
C ASP A 189 -18.33 10.72 12.93
N SER A 190 -18.46 9.49 12.42
CA SER A 190 -17.61 8.84 11.39
C SER A 190 -17.45 9.49 10.01
N MET A 191 -18.29 10.44 9.61
CA MET A 191 -18.37 10.88 8.22
C MET A 191 -17.14 11.69 7.75
N ASP A 192 -16.46 12.37 8.67
CA ASP A 192 -15.27 13.20 8.40
C ASP A 192 -13.97 12.59 8.98
N LEU A 193 -14.01 11.41 9.59
CA LEU A 193 -12.81 10.80 10.17
C LEU A 193 -11.87 10.22 9.10
N LEU A 194 -10.58 10.47 9.30
CA LEU A 194 -9.48 9.88 8.54
C LEU A 194 -9.20 8.46 9.04
N VAL A 195 -10.13 7.54 8.77
CA VAL A 195 -10.08 6.17 9.28
C VAL A 195 -10.14 5.16 8.15
N ASN A 196 -9.47 4.03 8.35
CA ASN A 196 -9.57 2.91 7.44
C ASN A 196 -10.92 2.19 7.63
N LEU A 197 -11.68 2.04 6.55
CA LEU A 197 -13.00 1.40 6.61
C LEU A 197 -12.93 -0.12 6.78
N PHE A 198 -11.89 -0.76 6.23
CA PHE A 198 -11.73 -2.21 6.23
C PHE A 198 -11.40 -2.76 7.62
N LEU A 199 -10.47 -2.13 8.33
CA LEU A 199 -9.92 -2.62 9.59
C LEU A 199 -10.99 -3.04 10.63
N PRO A 200 -11.92 -2.18 11.05
CA PRO A 200 -12.92 -2.56 12.05
C PRO A 200 -13.84 -3.70 11.56
N VAL A 201 -14.12 -3.76 10.25
CA VAL A 201 -14.95 -4.80 9.64
C VAL A 201 -14.21 -6.14 9.64
N ALA A 202 -12.94 -6.14 9.26
CA ALA A 202 -12.07 -7.31 9.25
C ALA A 202 -11.85 -7.88 10.66
N GLU A 203 -11.61 -7.01 11.64
CA GLU A 203 -11.49 -7.40 13.04
C GLU A 203 -12.80 -8.02 13.55
N MET A 204 -13.92 -7.34 13.35
CA MET A 204 -15.21 -7.82 13.83
C MET A 204 -15.62 -9.14 13.16
N ALA A 205 -15.38 -9.28 11.86
CA ALA A 205 -15.62 -10.52 11.14
C ALA A 205 -14.77 -11.69 11.69
N THR A 206 -13.49 -11.42 12.02
CA THR A 206 -12.60 -12.39 12.68
C THR A 206 -13.13 -12.78 14.06
N LEU A 207 -13.58 -11.81 14.86
CA LEU A 207 -14.17 -12.06 16.18
C LEU A 207 -15.47 -12.85 16.10
N CYS A 208 -16.35 -12.55 15.13
CA CYS A 208 -17.55 -13.34 14.88
C CYS A 208 -17.18 -14.79 14.54
N ALA A 209 -16.19 -15.01 13.68
CA ALA A 209 -15.72 -16.34 13.31
C ALA A 209 -15.02 -17.10 14.46
N LEU A 210 -14.45 -16.39 15.44
CA LEU A 210 -13.94 -16.98 16.70
C LEU A 210 -15.07 -17.38 17.64
N ALA A 211 -16.10 -16.54 17.78
CA ALA A 211 -17.26 -16.80 18.63
C ALA A 211 -18.23 -17.84 18.04
N GLY A 212 -18.05 -18.22 16.76
CA GLY A 212 -19.03 -19.02 16.03
C GLY A 212 -20.33 -18.26 15.70
N ALA A 213 -20.28 -16.92 15.76
CA ALA A 213 -21.41 -16.05 15.46
C ALA A 213 -21.52 -15.78 13.95
N PRO A 214 -22.72 -15.43 13.44
CA PRO A 214 -22.90 -15.05 12.04
C PRO A 214 -22.05 -13.83 11.67
N ILE A 215 -21.11 -13.98 10.74
CA ILE A 215 -20.16 -12.92 10.36
C ILE A 215 -20.84 -11.70 9.76
N GLY A 216 -21.90 -11.90 8.97
CA GLY A 216 -22.66 -10.80 8.36
C GLY A 216 -23.32 -9.86 9.38
N ARG A 217 -23.41 -10.27 10.65
CA ARG A 217 -23.92 -9.43 11.75
C ARG A 217 -22.95 -8.31 12.12
N LEU A 218 -21.65 -8.51 11.92
CA LEU A 218 -20.58 -7.59 12.33
C LEU A 218 -20.78 -7.04 13.76
N ALA A 219 -21.14 -7.92 14.69
CA ALA A 219 -21.30 -7.55 16.08
C ALA A 219 -21.18 -8.79 16.96
N LEU A 220 -20.68 -8.62 18.18
CA LEU A 220 -20.77 -9.60 19.26
C LEU A 220 -21.61 -9.05 20.42
N ALA A 221 -22.28 -9.95 21.14
CA ALA A 221 -22.92 -9.71 22.41
C ALA A 221 -21.87 -9.80 23.53
N PRO A 222 -22.11 -9.21 24.72
CA PRO A 222 -21.14 -9.23 25.82
C PRO A 222 -20.66 -10.63 26.21
N ALA A 223 -21.55 -11.63 26.20
CA ALA A 223 -21.19 -13.02 26.49
C ALA A 223 -20.29 -13.64 25.41
N GLU A 224 -20.49 -13.31 24.14
CA GLU A 224 -19.65 -13.78 23.04
C GLU A 224 -18.25 -13.16 23.11
N TYR A 225 -18.15 -11.87 23.42
CA TYR A 225 -16.85 -11.22 23.69
C TYR A 225 -16.11 -11.89 24.85
N ALA A 226 -16.79 -12.16 25.96
CA ALA A 226 -16.20 -12.83 27.11
C ALA A 226 -15.70 -14.24 26.74
N SER A 227 -16.47 -14.99 25.97
CA SER A 227 -16.09 -16.31 25.49
C SER A 227 -14.84 -16.28 24.60
N VAL A 228 -14.75 -15.34 23.67
CA VAL A 228 -13.56 -15.17 22.81
C VAL A 228 -12.34 -14.78 23.63
N GLY A 229 -12.50 -13.86 24.60
CA GLY A 229 -11.40 -13.45 25.47
C GLY A 229 -10.87 -14.60 26.33
N GLN A 230 -11.76 -15.37 26.96
CA GLN A 230 -11.37 -16.54 27.75
C GLN A 230 -10.66 -17.60 26.91
N LEU A 231 -11.17 -17.87 25.70
CA LEU A 231 -10.56 -18.81 24.77
C LEU A 231 -9.10 -18.42 24.44
N LEU A 232 -8.87 -17.15 24.09
CA LEU A 232 -7.54 -16.67 23.70
C LEU A 232 -6.56 -16.58 24.88
N LEU A 233 -7.05 -16.30 26.10
CA LEU A 233 -6.25 -16.23 27.32
C LEU A 233 -5.77 -17.60 27.82
N GLN A 234 -6.54 -18.65 27.57
CA GLN A 234 -6.19 -20.01 27.97
C GLN A 234 -5.17 -20.67 27.01
N MET A 235 -4.93 -20.07 25.86
CA MET A 235 -4.01 -20.58 24.84
C MET A 235 -2.62 -19.96 24.97
N ASP A 236 -1.59 -20.76 24.74
CA ASP A 236 -0.26 -20.23 24.47
C ASP A 236 -0.25 -19.39 23.17
N GLU A 237 0.84 -18.69 22.92
CA GLU A 237 0.96 -17.79 21.78
C GLU A 237 0.78 -18.48 20.42
N GLN A 238 1.40 -19.64 20.24
CA GLN A 238 1.33 -20.37 18.97
C GLN A 238 -0.07 -20.95 18.72
N ALA A 239 -0.76 -21.40 19.77
CA ALA A 239 -2.13 -21.89 19.71
C ALA A 239 -3.10 -20.73 19.39
N ALA A 240 -3.00 -19.60 20.09
CA ALA A 240 -3.85 -18.44 19.84
C ALA A 240 -3.65 -17.89 18.42
N GLN A 241 -2.40 -17.81 17.95
CA GLN A 241 -2.09 -17.39 16.59
C GLN A 241 -2.69 -18.33 15.55
N ARG A 242 -2.55 -19.65 15.71
CA ARG A 242 -3.20 -20.62 14.81
C ARG A 242 -4.71 -20.48 14.81
N TYR A 243 -5.32 -20.25 15.96
CA TYR A 243 -6.78 -20.18 16.09
C TYR A 243 -7.37 -18.93 15.44
N ILE A 244 -6.73 -17.76 15.65
CA ILE A 244 -7.20 -16.51 15.05
C ILE A 244 -6.98 -16.49 13.53
N LEU A 245 -5.88 -17.07 13.04
CA LEU A 245 -5.65 -17.23 11.59
C LEU A 245 -6.66 -18.19 10.96
N ALA A 246 -6.99 -19.29 11.64
CA ALA A 246 -8.05 -20.18 11.17
C ALA A 246 -9.42 -19.49 11.18
N ALA A 247 -9.66 -18.56 12.13
CA ALA A 247 -10.90 -17.79 12.17
C ALA A 247 -10.97 -16.76 11.04
N SER A 248 -9.88 -16.06 10.72
CA SER A 248 -9.83 -15.16 9.56
C SER A 248 -10.09 -15.91 8.25
N ASP A 249 -9.49 -17.10 8.09
CA ASP A 249 -9.69 -17.92 6.89
C ASP A 249 -11.15 -18.38 6.77
N ARG A 250 -11.75 -18.84 7.89
CA ARG A 250 -13.19 -19.15 7.93
C ARG A 250 -14.05 -17.94 7.62
N ALA A 251 -13.63 -16.75 8.02
CA ALA A 251 -14.39 -15.54 7.77
C ALA A 251 -14.45 -15.21 6.28
N VAL A 252 -13.30 -15.26 5.61
CA VAL A 252 -13.20 -15.07 4.16
C VAL A 252 -14.00 -16.14 3.40
N ALA A 253 -13.89 -17.40 3.81
CA ALA A 253 -14.63 -18.51 3.19
C ALA A 253 -16.16 -18.36 3.32
N GLN A 254 -16.67 -17.93 4.48
CA GLN A 254 -18.11 -17.71 4.69
C GLN A 254 -18.66 -16.54 3.86
N LEU A 255 -17.82 -15.57 3.50
CA LEU A 255 -18.19 -14.46 2.63
C LEU A 255 -18.14 -14.82 1.13
N GLY A 256 -17.73 -16.05 0.78
CA GLY A 256 -17.55 -16.47 -0.62
C GLY A 256 -16.49 -15.63 -1.35
N LEU A 257 -15.53 -15.08 -0.61
CA LEU A 257 -14.44 -14.31 -1.17
C LEU A 257 -13.29 -15.24 -1.53
N ASP A 258 -12.98 -15.31 -2.81
CA ASP A 258 -11.87 -16.11 -3.32
C ASP A 258 -10.68 -15.20 -3.67
N GLY A 259 -9.48 -15.64 -3.32
CA GLY A 259 -8.23 -15.03 -3.77
C GLY A 259 -7.20 -14.83 -2.66
N GLU A 260 -5.96 -15.19 -2.98
CA GLU A 260 -4.81 -15.07 -2.07
C GLU A 260 -4.64 -13.68 -1.46
N PRO A 261 -4.83 -12.55 -2.19
CA PRO A 261 -4.63 -11.22 -1.61
C PRO A 261 -5.59 -10.88 -0.46
N VAL A 262 -6.85 -11.34 -0.53
CA VAL A 262 -7.84 -11.09 0.54
C VAL A 262 -7.50 -11.92 1.78
N LEU A 263 -7.07 -13.16 1.58
CA LEU A 263 -6.64 -14.03 2.68
C LEU A 263 -5.40 -13.48 3.39
N GLU A 264 -4.39 -13.03 2.65
CA GLU A 264 -3.18 -12.49 3.28
C GLU A 264 -3.48 -11.20 4.07
N GLU A 265 -4.27 -10.29 3.50
CA GLU A 265 -4.68 -9.06 4.18
C GLU A 265 -5.44 -9.37 5.48
N MET A 266 -6.40 -10.31 5.42
CA MET A 266 -7.20 -10.72 6.58
C MET A 266 -6.35 -11.40 7.65
N ARG A 267 -5.41 -12.28 7.25
CA ARG A 267 -4.48 -12.96 8.16
C ARG A 267 -3.55 -11.97 8.84
N GLN A 268 -3.04 -10.98 8.12
CA GLN A 268 -2.20 -9.95 8.70
C GLN A 268 -3.00 -9.11 9.72
N THR A 269 -4.22 -8.67 9.37
CA THR A 269 -5.10 -7.96 10.32
C THR A 269 -5.39 -8.79 11.56
N ALA A 270 -5.61 -10.10 11.40
CA ALA A 270 -5.87 -11.02 12.50
C ALA A 270 -4.67 -11.16 13.45
N ARG A 271 -3.43 -11.16 12.93
CA ARG A 271 -2.21 -11.16 13.77
C ARG A 271 -2.13 -9.87 14.59
N ASP A 272 -2.35 -8.73 13.95
CA ASP A 272 -2.29 -7.42 14.60
C ASP A 272 -3.40 -7.26 15.66
N LEU A 273 -4.60 -7.79 15.38
CA LEU A 273 -5.69 -7.87 16.35
C LEU A 273 -5.30 -8.72 17.56
N LEU A 274 -4.71 -9.91 17.37
CA LEU A 274 -4.29 -10.76 18.50
C LEU A 274 -3.27 -10.04 19.39
N PHE A 275 -2.30 -9.35 18.78
CA PHE A 275 -1.33 -8.56 19.50
C PHE A 275 -2.00 -7.47 20.35
N ARG A 276 -2.96 -6.72 19.77
CA ARG A 276 -3.74 -5.70 20.50
C ARG A 276 -4.57 -6.30 21.63
N LEU A 277 -5.26 -7.42 21.40
CA LEU A 277 -6.08 -8.08 22.41
C LEU A 277 -5.25 -8.51 23.61
N ARG A 278 -4.07 -9.10 23.38
CA ARG A 278 -3.16 -9.52 24.46
C ARG A 278 -2.63 -8.35 25.27
N ALA A 279 -2.19 -7.29 24.61
CA ALA A 279 -1.78 -6.06 25.30
C ALA A 279 -2.90 -5.46 26.17
N GLY A 280 -4.15 -5.54 25.68
CA GLY A 280 -5.35 -5.11 26.42
C GLY A 280 -5.66 -5.99 27.64
N PHE A 281 -5.44 -7.31 27.54
CA PHE A 281 -5.63 -8.22 28.67
C PHE A 281 -4.63 -7.99 29.81
N ASP A 282 -3.36 -7.73 29.48
CA ASP A 282 -2.31 -7.48 30.49
C ASP A 282 -2.52 -6.15 31.23
N SER A 283 -3.23 -5.20 30.62
CA SER A 283 -3.39 -3.83 31.15
C SER A 283 -4.62 -3.62 32.05
N SER A 284 -5.42 -4.66 32.36
CA SER A 284 -6.68 -4.55 33.11
C SER A 284 -7.68 -3.51 32.57
N ARG A 285 -7.45 -3.04 31.34
CA ARG A 285 -8.26 -2.07 30.60
C ARG A 285 -8.68 -2.75 29.33
N LEU A 286 -9.82 -3.43 29.38
CA LEU A 286 -10.62 -3.79 28.21
C LEU A 286 -11.19 -2.50 27.58
N ILE A 287 -10.30 -1.62 27.10
CA ILE A 287 -10.64 -0.50 26.23
C ILE A 287 -10.31 -0.95 24.80
N VAL A 288 -10.99 -2.00 24.35
CA VAL A 288 -11.04 -2.36 22.91
C VAL A 288 -12.50 -2.49 22.46
N PHE A 289 -13.47 -2.45 23.39
CA PHE A 289 -14.87 -2.75 23.10
C PHE A 289 -15.89 -1.81 23.77
N SER A 290 -15.44 -0.66 24.30
CA SER A 290 -16.31 0.37 24.90
C SER A 290 -16.41 1.59 24.00
#